data_AF-A0A920NV54-F1
#
_entry.id   AF-A0A920NV54-F1
#
_cell.length_a   1.000
_cell.length_b   1.000
_cell.length_c   1.000
_cell.angle_alpha   90.00
_cell.angle_beta   90.00
_cell.angle_gamma   90.00
#
_symmetry.space_group_name_H-M   'P 1'
#
loop_
_entity.id
_entity.type
_entity.pdbx_description
1 polymer ?
#
loop_
_entity_poly.entity_id
_entity_poly.type
_entity_poly.pdbx_seq_one_letter_code
_entity_poly.pdbx_strand_id
1 'polypeptide(L)'
;MSAVAKGFAIDHLSSFFYSLSINSYFIELGGEIRDKGNKQKKIPWLAAIENPDETNSPIMTLSSKEYKNLSLATSGEYRNFIELNGNTFSHTIDPQTFKPINREHISVSVIAENAMKADALATALNVMGLGRERAGLF
;
A
#
# COMPACT_ATOMS: atom_id res chain seq x y z
N MET A 1 -10.49 12.87 -1.05
CA MET A 1 -10.65 11.59 -1.77
C MET A 1 -9.29 10.92 -2.04
N SER A 2 -8.33 10.94 -1.10
CA SER A 2 -6.98 10.42 -1.37
C SER A 2 -6.89 8.88 -1.25
N ALA A 3 -7.59 8.31 -0.27
CA ALA A 3 -7.46 6.91 0.21
C ALA A 3 -8.00 5.79 -0.71
N VAL A 4 -8.48 6.11 -1.90
CA VAL A 4 -9.05 5.13 -2.86
C VAL A 4 -8.67 5.50 -4.30
N ALA A 5 -8.32 6.76 -4.54
CA ALA A 5 -8.06 7.26 -5.89
C ALA A 5 -6.85 6.58 -6.54
N LYS A 6 -5.80 6.26 -5.77
CA LYS A 6 -4.59 5.60 -6.27
C LYS A 6 -4.92 4.15 -6.67
N GLY A 7 -5.54 3.39 -5.77
CA GLY A 7 -5.98 2.03 -6.05
C GLY A 7 -6.95 1.97 -7.24
N PHE A 8 -7.90 2.90 -7.33
CA PHE A 8 -8.82 3.01 -8.46
C PHE A 8 -8.10 3.30 -9.79
N ALA A 9 -7.15 4.24 -9.80
CA ALA A 9 -6.36 4.55 -11.00
C ALA A 9 -5.55 3.33 -11.48
N ILE A 10 -4.96 2.57 -10.56
CA ILE A 10 -4.23 1.34 -10.87
C ILE A 10 -5.14 0.28 -11.48
N ASP A 11 -6.34 0.09 -10.93
CA ASP A 11 -7.31 -0.88 -11.48
C ASP A 11 -7.81 -0.46 -12.87
N HIS A 12 -7.98 0.84 -13.11
CA HIS A 12 -8.30 1.38 -14.44
C HIS A 12 -7.16 1.15 -15.45
N LEU A 13 -5.91 1.42 -15.06
CA LEU A 13 -4.76 1.19 -15.93
C LEU A 13 -4.56 -0.31 -16.24
N SER A 14 -4.76 -1.17 -15.24
CA SER A 14 -4.77 -2.63 -15.41
C SER A 14 -5.84 -3.08 -16.41
N SER A 15 -7.03 -2.50 -16.35
CA SER A 15 -8.12 -2.79 -17.31
C SER A 15 -7.79 -2.29 -18.72
N PHE A 16 -7.13 -1.14 -18.84
CA PHE A 16 -6.65 -0.61 -20.12
C PHE A 16 -5.55 -1.49 -20.73
N PHE A 17 -4.59 -1.98 -19.94
CA PHE A 17 -3.60 -2.94 -20.42
C PHE A 17 -4.24 -4.25 -20.89
N TYR A 18 -5.27 -4.71 -20.20
CA TYR A 18 -6.04 -5.87 -20.64
C TYR A 18 -6.69 -5.64 -22.01
N SER A 19 -7.29 -4.46 -22.27
CA SER A 19 -7.90 -4.16 -23.58
C SER A 19 -6.88 -4.07 -24.71
N LEU A 20 -5.63 -3.73 -24.39
CA LEU A 20 -4.49 -3.75 -25.31
C LEU A 20 -3.81 -5.13 -25.44
N SER A 21 -4.36 -6.18 -24.84
CA SER A 21 -3.75 -7.53 -24.79
C SER A 21 -2.37 -7.58 -24.12
N ILE A 22 -2.06 -6.60 -23.27
CA ILE A 22 -0.85 -6.58 -22.45
C ILE A 22 -1.09 -7.45 -21.22
N ASN A 23 -0.42 -8.59 -21.16
CA ASN A 23 -0.62 -9.62 -20.14
C ASN A 23 0.51 -9.73 -19.11
N SER A 24 1.48 -8.82 -19.15
CA SER A 24 2.51 -8.72 -18.13
C SER A 24 2.87 -7.28 -17.82
N TYR A 25 2.74 -6.89 -16.55
CA TYR A 25 3.03 -5.55 -16.07
C TYR A 25 3.21 -5.54 -14.55
N PHE A 26 3.80 -4.45 -14.08
CA PHE A 26 3.89 -4.08 -12.67
C PHE A 26 3.59 -2.58 -12.60
N ILE A 27 2.52 -2.23 -11.92
CA ILE A 27 2.06 -0.86 -11.74
C ILE A 27 2.32 -0.49 -10.28
N GLU A 28 2.98 0.64 -10.06
CA GLU A 28 3.18 1.23 -8.75
C GLU A 28 2.74 2.70 -8.81
N LEU A 29 2.00 3.14 -7.80
CA LEU A 29 1.58 4.53 -7.67
C LEU A 29 1.50 4.92 -6.19
N GLY A 30 2.58 5.47 -5.64
CA GLY A 30 2.56 6.05 -4.30
C GLY A 30 2.41 5.03 -3.17
N GLY A 31 2.97 3.83 -3.35
CA GLY A 31 2.93 2.73 -2.38
C GLY A 31 1.86 1.67 -2.67
N GLU A 32 0.90 1.94 -3.58
CA GLU A 32 -0.05 0.96 -4.08
C GLU A 32 0.53 0.26 -5.31
N ILE A 33 0.37 -1.06 -5.35
CA ILE A 33 0.97 -1.94 -6.34
C ILE A 33 -0.11 -2.85 -6.93
N ARG A 34 -0.03 -3.07 -8.24
CA ARG A 34 -0.69 -4.20 -8.90
C ARG A 34 0.22 -4.85 -9.93
N ASP A 35 0.32 -6.17 -9.89
CA ASP A 35 1.06 -6.94 -10.89
C ASP A 35 0.16 -7.84 -11.74
N LYS A 36 0.71 -8.27 -12.87
CA LYS A 36 0.20 -9.37 -13.68
C LYS A 36 1.36 -10.04 -14.39
N GLY A 37 1.32 -11.37 -14.46
CA GLY A 37 2.30 -12.16 -15.19
C GLY A 37 3.70 -12.13 -14.57
N ASN A 38 4.72 -12.03 -15.42
CA ASN A 38 6.13 -12.07 -15.03
C ASN A 38 6.94 -11.16 -15.95
N LYS A 39 8.08 -10.65 -15.48
CA LYS A 39 9.09 -10.00 -16.32
C LYS A 39 9.52 -10.93 -17.47
N GLN A 40 10.24 -10.34 -18.44
CA GLN A 40 10.86 -11.11 -19.51
C GLN A 40 11.67 -12.28 -18.96
N LYS A 41 11.80 -13.36 -19.76
CA LYS A 41 12.49 -14.59 -19.37
C LYS A 41 11.89 -15.29 -18.14
N LYS A 42 10.59 -15.09 -17.87
CA LYS A 42 9.85 -15.72 -16.75
C LYS A 42 10.38 -15.35 -15.35
N ILE A 43 11.04 -14.20 -15.23
CA ILE A 43 11.50 -13.67 -13.94
C ILE A 43 10.27 -13.09 -13.21
N PRO A 44 10.01 -13.46 -11.94
CA PRO A 44 8.84 -12.94 -11.23
C PRO A 44 8.95 -11.44 -10.99
N TRP A 45 7.79 -10.80 -10.86
CA TRP A 45 7.70 -9.50 -10.22
C TRP A 45 7.93 -9.66 -8.72
N LEU A 46 8.55 -8.66 -8.10
CA LEU A 46 8.83 -8.62 -6.67
C LEU A 46 8.27 -7.31 -6.14
N ALA A 47 7.36 -7.41 -5.16
CA ALA A 47 6.85 -6.28 -4.41
C ALA A 47 7.44 -6.35 -2.99
N ALA A 48 8.19 -5.33 -2.60
CA ALA A 48 8.80 -5.25 -1.29
C ALA A 48 7.93 -4.42 -0.35
N ILE A 49 7.76 -4.89 0.88
CA ILE A 49 7.20 -4.13 1.99
C ILE A 49 8.38 -3.62 2.80
N GLU A 50 8.53 -2.31 2.91
CA GLU A 50 9.64 -1.66 3.61
C GLU A 50 9.45 -1.66 5.12
N ASN A 51 10.57 -1.70 5.85
CA ASN A 51 10.58 -1.39 7.26
C ASN A 51 10.43 0.13 7.47
N PRO A 52 9.41 0.61 8.23
CA PRO A 52 9.31 2.02 8.60
C PRO A 52 10.52 2.54 9.39
N ASP A 53 11.19 1.68 10.17
CA ASP A 53 12.28 2.05 11.07
C ASP A 53 13.67 1.87 10.44
N GLU A 54 13.77 1.10 9.35
CA GLU A 54 15.03 0.86 8.63
C GLU A 54 14.84 1.17 7.13
N THR A 55 15.21 2.39 6.75
CA THR A 55 15.26 2.78 5.33
C THR A 55 16.20 1.84 4.56
N ASN A 56 15.70 1.24 3.48
CA ASN A 56 16.37 0.30 2.56
C ASN A 56 16.47 -1.17 2.98
N SER A 57 15.76 -1.61 4.03
CA SER A 57 15.61 -3.03 4.35
C SER A 57 14.15 -3.48 4.22
N PRO A 58 13.81 -4.39 3.29
CA PRO A 58 12.45 -4.90 3.19
C PRO A 58 12.16 -5.88 4.33
N ILE A 59 11.06 -5.68 5.06
CA ILE A 59 10.58 -6.66 6.04
C ILE A 59 9.99 -7.89 5.37
N MET A 60 9.47 -7.74 4.14
CA MET A 60 8.85 -8.80 3.37
C MET A 60 9.01 -8.52 1.89
N THR A 61 9.16 -9.57 1.08
CA THR A 61 9.12 -9.48 -0.38
C THR A 61 8.12 -10.50 -0.91
N LEU A 62 7.14 -10.03 -1.67
CA LEU A 62 6.10 -10.84 -2.31
C LEU A 62 6.47 -11.08 -3.76
N SER A 63 6.34 -12.33 -4.21
CA SER A 63 6.72 -12.77 -5.56
C SER A 63 5.49 -13.12 -6.38
N SER A 64 5.44 -12.69 -7.65
CA SER A 64 4.34 -13.04 -8.56
C SER A 64 4.24 -14.54 -8.90
N LYS A 65 5.25 -15.33 -8.51
CA LYS A 65 5.19 -16.80 -8.54
C LYS A 65 4.29 -17.38 -7.44
N GLU A 66 4.26 -16.73 -6.29
CA GLU A 66 3.51 -17.15 -5.10
C GLU A 66 2.13 -16.47 -5.08
N TYR A 67 2.09 -15.18 -5.41
CA TYR A 67 0.89 -14.35 -5.43
C TYR A 67 0.57 -13.95 -6.87
N LYS A 68 -0.34 -14.69 -7.51
CA LYS A 68 -0.74 -14.37 -8.89
C LYS A 68 -1.63 -13.14 -8.93
N ASN A 69 -1.24 -12.16 -9.75
CA ASN A 69 -1.98 -10.91 -9.95
C ASN A 69 -2.14 -10.12 -8.64
N LEU A 70 -1.03 -9.94 -7.94
CA LEU A 70 -0.97 -9.28 -6.64
C LEU A 70 -1.58 -7.88 -6.73
N SER A 71 -2.41 -7.51 -5.76
CA SER A 71 -2.79 -6.13 -5.49
C SER A 71 -2.48 -5.82 -4.03
N LEU A 72 -1.62 -4.83 -3.80
CA LEU A 72 -1.06 -4.50 -2.49
C LEU A 72 -1.19 -2.98 -2.28
N ALA A 73 -1.55 -2.57 -1.07
CA ALA A 73 -1.50 -1.16 -0.66
C ALA A 73 -0.86 -1.05 0.71
N THR A 74 -0.12 0.03 0.96
CA THR A 74 0.47 0.31 2.27
C THR A 74 0.08 1.71 2.72
N SER A 75 -0.61 1.79 3.86
CA SER A 75 -0.95 3.05 4.52
C SER A 75 -0.11 3.19 5.79
N GLY A 76 0.59 4.31 5.95
CA GLY A 76 1.44 4.55 7.10
C GLY A 76 1.95 5.98 7.11
N GLU A 77 2.35 6.45 8.29
CA GLU A 77 2.69 7.87 8.50
C GLU A 77 4.20 8.17 8.37
N TYR A 78 5.01 7.14 8.14
CA TYR A 78 6.47 7.21 8.13
C TYR A 78 7.08 7.98 6.94
N ARG A 79 6.34 8.21 5.85
CA ARG A 79 6.81 8.97 4.67
C ARG A 79 6.26 10.38 4.57
N ASN A 80 5.20 10.68 5.32
CA ASN A 80 4.47 11.93 5.24
C ASN A 80 4.32 12.44 6.67
N PHE A 81 5.34 13.18 7.14
CA PHE A 81 5.25 13.98 8.34
C PHE A 81 5.93 15.33 8.09
N ILE A 82 5.37 16.37 8.67
CA ILE A 82 5.98 17.70 8.66
C ILE A 82 6.46 17.97 10.08
N GLU A 83 7.77 18.16 10.26
CA GLU A 83 8.30 18.71 11.50
C GLU A 83 8.10 20.24 11.51
N LEU A 84 7.34 20.74 12.48
CA LEU A 84 7.15 22.17 12.70
C LEU A 84 7.33 22.46 14.19
N ASN A 85 8.34 23.28 14.52
CA ASN A 85 8.67 23.68 15.89
C ASN A 85 8.89 22.49 16.86
N GLY A 86 9.54 21.41 16.39
CA GLY A 86 9.83 20.22 17.20
C GLY A 86 8.63 19.30 17.44
N ASN A 87 7.52 19.49 16.71
CA ASN A 87 6.36 18.60 16.73
C ASN A 87 6.16 17.97 15.34
N THR A 88 5.95 16.66 15.32
CA THR A 88 5.64 15.87 14.13
C THR A 88 4.14 15.97 13.81
N PHE A 89 3.79 16.52 12.64
CA PHE A 89 2.41 16.60 12.18
C PHE A 89 2.15 15.58 11.07
N SER A 90 1.21 14.67 11.32
CA SER A 90 0.69 13.71 10.35
C SER A 90 -0.30 14.35 9.36
N HIS A 91 -0.38 13.79 8.14
CA HIS A 91 -1.35 14.16 7.12
C HIS A 91 -2.71 13.46 7.30
N THR A 92 -2.82 12.54 8.27
CA THR A 92 -4.07 11.87 8.62
C THR A 92 -4.73 12.56 9.81
N ILE A 93 -5.98 12.99 9.63
CA ILE A 93 -6.79 13.60 10.68
C ILE A 93 -7.73 12.54 11.25
N ASP A 94 -7.75 12.41 12.57
CA ASP A 94 -8.75 11.62 13.28
C ASP A 94 -10.12 12.32 13.15
N PRO A 95 -11.13 11.70 12.51
CA PRO A 95 -12.44 12.33 12.33
C PRO A 95 -13.23 12.47 13.64
N GLN A 96 -12.87 11.77 14.71
CA GLN A 96 -13.53 11.89 16.01
C GLN A 96 -12.97 13.05 16.82
N THR A 97 -11.67 13.33 16.70
CA THR A 97 -10.98 14.35 17.52
C THR A 97 -10.60 15.61 16.74
N PHE A 98 -10.70 15.59 15.41
CA PHE A 98 -10.25 16.64 14.49
C PHE A 98 -8.77 17.03 14.68
N LYS A 99 -7.96 16.12 15.25
CA LYS A 99 -6.54 16.31 15.49
C LYS A 99 -5.72 15.40 14.57
N PRO A 100 -4.45 15.75 14.25
CA PRO A 100 -3.52 14.82 13.62
C PRO A 100 -3.40 13.56 14.48
N ILE A 101 -3.46 12.39 13.84
CA ILE A 101 -3.13 11.13 14.52
C ILE A 101 -1.63 11.17 14.83
N ASN A 102 -1.25 10.97 16.08
CA ASN A 102 0.15 10.85 16.48
C ASN A 102 0.41 9.39 16.82
N ARG A 103 0.58 8.56 15.79
CA ARG A 103 0.97 7.16 15.90
C ARG A 103 2.27 6.99 15.14
N GLU A 104 3.35 7.47 15.76
CA GLU A 104 4.69 7.23 15.25
C GLU A 104 4.87 5.70 15.08
N HIS A 105 5.27 5.28 13.87
CA HIS A 105 5.74 3.92 13.54
C HIS A 105 4.73 2.82 13.18
N ILE A 106 3.45 3.11 12.91
CA ILE A 106 2.53 2.07 12.39
C ILE A 106 2.34 2.22 10.87
N SER A 107 2.63 1.15 10.14
CA SER A 107 2.21 0.95 8.75
C SER A 107 1.32 -0.28 8.65
N VAL A 108 0.34 -0.23 7.75
CA VAL A 108 -0.57 -1.31 7.44
C VAL A 108 -0.47 -1.62 5.96
N SER A 109 -0.04 -2.84 5.64
CA SER A 109 -0.02 -3.36 4.28
C SER A 109 -1.15 -4.37 4.10
N VAL A 110 -1.95 -4.22 3.03
CA VAL A 110 -3.09 -5.09 2.73
C VAL A 110 -2.95 -5.66 1.34
N ILE A 111 -3.12 -6.98 1.22
CA ILE A 111 -3.29 -7.67 -0.05
C ILE A 111 -4.80 -7.86 -0.28
N ALA A 112 -5.29 -7.58 -1.48
CA ALA A 112 -6.69 -7.79 -1.83
C ALA A 112 -6.87 -8.23 -3.30
N GLU A 113 -8.12 -8.48 -3.67
CA GLU A 113 -8.52 -8.87 -5.04
C GLU A 113 -8.22 -7.78 -6.09
N ASN A 114 -8.23 -6.51 -5.65
CA ASN A 114 -7.93 -5.37 -6.50
C ASN A 114 -7.29 -4.23 -5.72
N ALA A 115 -6.63 -3.30 -6.43
CA ALA A 115 -5.83 -2.25 -5.82
C ALA A 115 -6.73 -1.24 -5.08
N MET A 116 -7.93 -0.97 -5.59
CA MET A 116 -8.90 -0.10 -4.93
C MET A 116 -9.32 -0.62 -3.55
N LYS A 117 -9.61 -1.91 -3.42
CA LYS A 117 -9.95 -2.54 -2.13
C LYS A 117 -8.77 -2.55 -1.19
N ALA A 118 -7.56 -2.87 -1.69
CA ALA A 118 -6.36 -2.83 -0.88
C ALA A 118 -6.12 -1.44 -0.28
N ASP A 119 -6.18 -0.38 -1.11
CA ASP A 119 -6.00 1.02 -0.71
C ASP A 119 -7.02 1.46 0.35
N ALA A 120 -8.30 1.15 0.10
CA ALA A 120 -9.39 1.45 1.03
C ALA A 120 -9.21 0.76 2.39
N LEU A 121 -8.88 -0.54 2.39
CA LEU A 121 -8.70 -1.33 3.61
C LEU A 121 -7.46 -0.93 4.38
N ALA A 122 -6.33 -0.71 3.69
CA ALA A 122 -5.09 -0.27 4.32
C ALA A 122 -5.31 1.06 5.05
N THR A 123 -5.99 2.02 4.40
CA THR A 123 -6.32 3.30 5.04
C THR A 123 -7.30 3.14 6.20
N ALA A 124 -8.37 2.36 6.03
CA ALA A 124 -9.37 2.16 7.08
C ALA A 124 -8.74 1.54 8.34
N LEU A 125 -7.93 0.49 8.17
CA LEU A 125 -7.22 -0.18 9.26
C LEU A 125 -6.20 0.74 9.93
N ASN A 126 -5.47 1.54 9.15
CA ASN A 126 -4.51 2.51 9.67
C ASN A 126 -5.22 3.58 10.55
N VAL A 127 -6.36 4.09 10.10
CA VAL A 127 -7.18 5.07 10.87
C VAL A 127 -7.77 4.44 12.12
N MET A 128 -8.40 3.26 12.00
CA MET A 128 -8.97 2.53 13.16
C MET A 128 -7.92 2.29 14.24
N GLY A 129 -6.65 2.12 13.82
CA GLY A 129 -5.57 1.72 14.70
C GLY A 129 -5.71 0.26 15.07
N LEU A 130 -4.58 -0.35 15.42
CA LEU A 130 -4.55 -1.72 15.93
C LEU A 130 -5.19 -1.73 17.32
N GLY A 131 -6.52 -1.81 17.37
CA GLY A 131 -7.25 -2.13 18.58
C GLY A 131 -6.89 -3.54 19.01
N ARG A 132 -5.82 -3.67 19.82
CA ARG A 132 -5.44 -4.89 20.56
C ARG A 132 -5.59 -6.23 19.84
N GLU A 133 -5.38 -6.34 18.54
CA GLU A 133 -5.31 -7.65 17.91
C GLU A 133 -4.40 -7.60 16.68
N ARG A 134 -3.17 -8.07 16.94
CA ARG A 134 -2.22 -8.73 16.04
C ARG A 134 -2.27 -8.38 14.55
N ALA A 135 -1.12 -7.91 14.07
CA ALA A 135 -0.66 -8.13 12.70
C ALA A 135 -0.73 -9.63 12.34
N GLY A 136 -1.89 -10.07 11.88
CA GLY A 136 -2.13 -11.35 11.25
C GLY A 136 -2.29 -11.08 9.76
N LEU A 137 -1.43 -11.70 8.96
CA LEU A 137 -1.60 -11.81 7.51
C LEU A 137 -2.98 -12.43 7.23
N PHE A 138 -3.90 -11.62 6.68
CA PHE A 138 -5.11 -12.09 6.00
C PHE A 138 -4.90 -11.95 4.50
#